data_AF-A0A2J6S2N4-F1
#
_entry.id   AF-A0A2J6S2N4-F1
#
_cell.length_a   1.000
_cell.length_b   1.000
_cell.length_c   1.000
_cell.angle_alpha   90.00
_cell.angle_beta   90.00
_cell.angle_gamma   90.00
#
_symmetry.space_group_name_H-M   'P 1'
#
loop_
_entity.id
_entity.type
_entity.pdbx_description
1 polymer ?
#
loop_
_entity_poly.entity_id
_entity_poly.type
_entity_poly.pdbx_seq_one_letter_code
_entity_poly.pdbx_strand_id
1 'polypeptide(L)'
;MLQRLLRSRVLPGARNVARRNPVQRRSLVSAPKAGDGPLMSRRPDRELPDIPQNGMRWVRTVPIFLAVLISSTLAIFNYQKSSSSVVSSTMYALRTSPKARDYLGDEIYFAHKMPWIWGEMNQLHGRIDIQFEVKGKKNSGTMRFKSFRATRMGMFETTEWSLETKDGTKIDLLDGSDPFQTIEADLEEPKVVGRGSYAPNLSG
;
A
#
# COMPACT_ATOMS: atom_id res chain seq x y z
N MET A 1 -38.31 -18.38 -41.00
CA MET A 1 -37.72 -19.69 -40.65
C MET A 1 -36.24 -19.48 -40.32
N LEU A 2 -35.83 -19.93 -39.12
CA LEU A 2 -34.49 -20.34 -38.68
C LEU A 2 -33.27 -19.41 -38.95
N GLN A 3 -32.31 -19.17 -38.06
CA GLN A 3 -32.08 -19.61 -36.68
C GLN A 3 -30.94 -18.73 -36.12
N ARG A 4 -31.05 -18.42 -34.83
CA ARG A 4 -29.98 -17.86 -33.98
C ARG A 4 -28.78 -18.80 -33.90
N LEU A 5 -27.55 -18.28 -33.98
CA LEU A 5 -26.35 -18.86 -33.34
C LEU A 5 -25.43 -17.69 -32.92
N LEU A 6 -25.53 -17.21 -31.68
CA LEU A 6 -24.86 -17.68 -30.45
C LEU A 6 -23.50 -17.00 -30.21
N ARG A 7 -23.53 -16.08 -29.24
CA ARG A 7 -22.40 -15.46 -28.54
C ARG A 7 -21.46 -16.51 -27.96
N SER A 8 -20.20 -16.49 -28.34
CA SER A 8 -19.14 -17.17 -27.60
C SER A 8 -18.65 -16.26 -26.46
N ARG A 9 -19.26 -16.39 -25.27
CA ARG A 9 -18.65 -15.92 -24.01
C ARG A 9 -17.59 -16.93 -23.59
N VAL A 10 -16.32 -16.59 -23.74
CA VAL A 10 -15.22 -17.33 -23.11
C VAL A 10 -15.09 -16.81 -21.68
N LEU A 11 -15.79 -17.44 -20.75
CA LEU A 11 -15.49 -17.31 -19.32
C LEU A 11 -14.37 -18.31 -19.01
N PRO A 12 -13.24 -17.91 -18.42
CA PRO A 12 -12.31 -18.87 -17.87
C PRO A 12 -13.00 -19.57 -16.70
N GLY A 13 -13.32 -20.85 -16.90
CA GLY A 13 -13.87 -21.69 -15.85
C GLY A 13 -12.91 -21.71 -14.67
N ALA A 14 -13.35 -21.13 -13.55
CA ALA A 14 -12.73 -21.34 -12.26
C ALA A 14 -12.79 -22.84 -11.97
N ARG A 15 -11.70 -23.55 -12.28
CA ARG A 15 -11.53 -24.94 -11.87
C ARG A 15 -11.55 -24.93 -10.36
N ASN A 16 -12.63 -25.46 -9.80
CA ASN A 16 -12.74 -25.82 -8.40
C ASN A 16 -11.43 -26.51 -7.97
N VAL A 17 -10.59 -25.79 -7.23
CA VAL A 17 -9.50 -26.36 -6.46
C VAL A 17 -10.16 -27.03 -5.26
N ALA A 18 -10.97 -28.05 -5.54
CA ALA A 18 -11.54 -28.92 -4.55
C ALA A 18 -10.36 -29.63 -3.91
N ARG A 19 -10.05 -29.19 -2.68
CA ARG A 19 -9.27 -29.87 -1.63
C ARG A 19 -8.67 -31.20 -2.09
N ARG A 20 -7.54 -31.14 -2.80
CA ARG A 20 -6.60 -32.25 -2.77
C ARG A 20 -5.93 -32.16 -1.42
N ASN A 21 -6.56 -32.73 -0.41
CA ASN A 21 -5.84 -33.10 0.81
C ASN A 21 -4.65 -33.94 0.31
N PRO A 22 -3.39 -33.51 0.50
CA PRO A 22 -2.28 -34.39 0.23
C PRO A 22 -2.48 -35.54 1.20
N VAL A 23 -2.89 -36.70 0.69
CA VAL A 23 -2.84 -37.94 1.46
C VAL A 23 -1.38 -38.08 1.83
N GLN A 24 -1.04 -37.73 3.07
CA GLN A 24 0.25 -38.05 3.66
C GLN A 24 0.33 -39.57 3.57
N ARG A 25 1.00 -40.07 2.53
CA ARG A 25 1.43 -41.45 2.47
C ARG A 25 2.48 -41.61 3.56
N ARG A 26 2.02 -41.70 4.81
CA ARG A 26 2.78 -42.35 5.86
C ARG A 26 3.07 -43.72 5.29
N SER A 27 4.32 -43.93 4.89
CA SER A 27 4.79 -45.25 4.47
C SER A 27 4.61 -46.14 5.69
N LEU A 28 3.49 -46.87 5.75
CA LEU A 28 3.30 -47.99 6.66
C LEU A 28 4.19 -49.14 6.16
N VAL A 29 5.50 -48.89 6.17
CA VAL A 29 6.50 -49.94 6.01
C VAL A 29 6.70 -50.49 7.40
N SER A 30 6.35 -51.75 7.60
CA SER A 30 6.60 -52.45 8.85
C SER A 30 8.09 -52.34 9.20
N ALA A 31 8.39 -52.18 10.49
CA ALA A 31 9.78 -52.18 10.95
C ALA A 31 10.46 -53.48 10.50
N PRO A 32 11.65 -53.41 9.88
CA PRO A 32 12.35 -54.60 9.40
C PRO A 32 12.69 -55.52 10.58
N LYS A 33 12.43 -56.82 10.42
CA LYS A 33 12.71 -57.86 11.42
C LYS A 33 14.14 -58.39 11.28
N ALA A 34 14.63 -59.14 12.27
CA ALA A 34 15.96 -59.77 12.18
C ALA A 34 16.01 -60.74 10.99
N GLY A 35 16.93 -60.50 10.05
CA GLY A 35 17.04 -61.25 8.79
C GLY A 35 16.15 -60.73 7.65
N ASP A 36 15.30 -59.73 7.90
CA ASP A 36 14.39 -59.17 6.91
C ASP A 36 15.04 -58.02 6.14
N GLY A 37 15.46 -58.36 4.93
CA GLY A 37 15.98 -57.43 3.96
C GLY A 37 17.35 -56.82 4.31
N PRO A 38 17.97 -56.15 3.32
CA PRO A 38 19.34 -55.69 3.45
C PRO A 38 19.47 -54.46 4.38
N LEU A 39 18.36 -53.85 4.85
CA LEU A 39 18.37 -52.68 5.75
C LEU A 39 19.00 -52.98 7.12
N MET A 40 18.87 -54.21 7.62
CA MET A 40 19.44 -54.63 8.92
C MET A 40 20.87 -55.17 8.79
N SER A 41 21.33 -55.49 7.58
CA SER A 41 22.71 -55.90 7.33
C SER A 41 23.59 -54.67 7.10
N ARG A 42 24.56 -54.42 8.00
CA ARG A 42 25.61 -53.41 7.81
C ARG A 42 26.64 -53.95 6.81
N ARG A 43 26.33 -53.87 5.52
CA ARG A 43 27.26 -54.22 4.43
C ARG A 43 27.93 -52.94 3.92
N PRO A 44 29.28 -52.92 3.78
CA PRO A 44 30.01 -51.77 3.26
C PRO A 44 29.80 -51.58 1.75
N ASP A 45 29.46 -52.63 1.01
CA ASP A 45 29.36 -52.62 -0.47
C ASP A 45 27.96 -52.25 -1.00
N ARG A 46 27.25 -51.36 -0.32
CA ARG A 46 25.89 -50.95 -0.71
C ARG A 46 25.91 -49.59 -1.41
N GLU A 47 25.35 -49.54 -2.62
CA GLU A 47 25.06 -48.29 -3.32
C GLU A 47 24.07 -47.41 -2.52
N LEU A 48 24.39 -46.12 -2.43
CA LEU A 48 23.51 -45.16 -1.76
C LEU A 48 22.20 -45.04 -2.56
N PRO A 49 21.04 -44.83 -1.90
CA PRO A 49 19.80 -44.54 -2.60
C PRO A 49 19.97 -43.39 -3.58
N ASP A 50 19.49 -43.56 -4.81
CA ASP A 50 19.55 -42.51 -5.83
C ASP A 50 18.83 -41.26 -5.34
N ILE A 51 19.53 -40.13 -5.38
CA ILE A 51 18.91 -38.83 -5.13
C ILE A 51 17.84 -38.64 -6.19
N PRO A 52 16.59 -38.31 -5.82
CA PRO A 52 15.53 -38.13 -6.80
C PRO A 52 15.97 -37.12 -7.85
N GLN A 53 16.06 -37.56 -9.11
CA GLN A 53 16.42 -36.74 -10.28
C GLN A 53 15.42 -35.58 -10.52
N ASN A 54 14.32 -35.55 -9.79
CA ASN A 54 13.40 -34.42 -9.66
C ASN A 54 14.02 -33.28 -8.83
N GLY A 55 15.17 -32.77 -9.25
CA GLY A 55 15.81 -31.60 -8.67
C GLY A 55 14.91 -30.35 -8.71
N MET A 56 15.06 -29.51 -7.69
CA MET A 56 14.66 -28.10 -7.58
C MET A 56 13.33 -27.65 -8.24
N ARG A 57 12.29 -28.49 -8.25
CA ARG A 57 10.98 -28.11 -8.83
C ARG A 57 10.37 -26.87 -8.15
N TRP A 58 10.74 -26.60 -6.89
CA TRP A 58 10.33 -25.41 -6.14
C TRP A 58 10.86 -24.09 -6.73
N VAL A 59 11.97 -24.10 -7.47
CA VAL A 59 12.45 -22.89 -8.18
C VAL A 59 11.45 -22.40 -9.21
N ARG A 60 10.58 -23.27 -9.75
CA ARG A 60 9.46 -22.84 -10.62
C ARG A 60 8.43 -21.97 -9.88
N THR A 61 8.33 -22.10 -8.56
CA THR A 61 7.40 -21.30 -7.73
C THR A 61 8.01 -20.02 -7.18
N VAL A 62 9.34 -19.89 -7.21
CA VAL A 62 10.06 -18.67 -6.81
C VAL A 62 9.59 -17.41 -7.55
N PRO A 63 9.40 -17.38 -8.89
CA PRO A 63 8.95 -16.15 -9.56
C PRO A 63 7.54 -15.74 -9.12
N ILE A 64 6.65 -16.70 -8.87
CA ILE A 64 5.29 -16.44 -8.37
C ILE A 64 5.38 -15.86 -6.95
N PHE A 65 6.19 -16.47 -6.08
CA PHE A 65 6.40 -15.99 -4.73
C PHE A 65 6.97 -14.56 -4.72
N LEU A 66 7.99 -14.28 -5.53
CA LEU A 66 8.59 -12.96 -5.64
C LEU A 66 7.58 -11.93 -6.17
N ALA A 67 6.76 -12.28 -7.16
CA ALA A 67 5.71 -11.39 -7.67
C ALA A 67 4.68 -11.04 -6.59
N VAL A 68 4.22 -12.03 -5.81
CA VAL A 68 3.30 -11.81 -4.68
C VAL A 68 3.96 -10.98 -3.58
N LEU A 69 5.23 -11.25 -3.26
CA LEU A 69 5.98 -10.52 -2.25
C LEU A 69 6.16 -9.05 -2.65
N ILE A 70 6.66 -8.78 -3.86
CA ILE A 70 6.88 -7.42 -4.35
C ILE A 70 5.56 -6.64 -4.43
N SER A 71 4.51 -7.24 -4.98
CA SER A 71 3.18 -6.59 -5.05
C SER A 71 2.62 -6.28 -3.67
N SER A 72 2.76 -7.20 -2.71
CA SER A 72 2.32 -6.98 -1.32
C SER A 72 3.14 -5.87 -0.65
N THR A 73 4.46 -5.86 -0.83
CA THR A 73 5.34 -4.80 -0.31
C THR A 73 4.96 -3.43 -0.84
N LEU A 74 4.73 -3.31 -2.16
CA LEU A 74 4.29 -2.05 -2.78
C LEU A 74 2.94 -1.59 -2.24
N ALA A 75 1.99 -2.52 -2.05
CA ALA A 75 0.69 -2.21 -1.49
C ALA A 75 0.78 -1.68 -0.04
N ILE A 76 1.61 -2.30 0.80
CA ILE A 76 1.81 -1.88 2.20
C ILE A 76 2.44 -0.48 2.26
N PHE A 77 3.48 -0.22 1.46
CA PHE A 77 4.10 1.11 1.43
C PHE A 77 3.15 2.18 0.88
N ASN A 78 2.35 1.85 -0.13
CA ASN A 78 1.33 2.77 -0.63
C ASN A 78 0.26 3.05 0.44
N TYR A 79 -0.18 2.03 1.18
CA TYR A 79 -1.11 2.21 2.28
C TYR A 79 -0.56 3.16 3.35
N GLN A 80 0.68 2.94 3.80
CA GLN A 80 1.37 3.83 4.73
C GLN A 80 1.44 5.26 4.21
N LYS A 81 1.71 5.45 2.91
CA LYS A 81 1.68 6.77 2.31
C LYS A 81 0.28 7.40 2.33
N SER A 82 -0.74 6.65 1.93
CA SER A 82 -2.13 7.15 1.90
C SER A 82 -2.69 7.50 3.28
N SER A 83 -2.24 6.80 4.33
CA SER A 83 -2.66 7.04 5.72
C SER A 83 -1.79 8.06 6.47
N SER A 84 -0.93 8.79 5.76
CA SER A 84 -0.08 9.82 6.37
C SER A 84 -0.87 11.10 6.73
N SER A 85 -0.35 11.85 7.71
CA SER A 85 -0.90 13.15 8.11
C SER A 85 -0.90 14.14 6.94
N VAL A 86 0.19 14.21 6.18
CA VAL A 86 0.36 15.11 5.03
C VAL A 86 -0.76 14.90 3.99
N VAL A 87 -1.08 13.65 3.65
CA VAL A 87 -2.16 13.34 2.70
C VAL A 87 -3.53 13.74 3.27
N SER A 88 -3.76 13.51 4.56
CA SER A 88 -5.01 13.88 5.22
C SER A 88 -5.21 15.40 5.27
N SER A 89 -4.15 16.14 5.60
CA SER A 89 -4.16 17.60 5.68
C SER A 89 -4.30 18.24 4.31
N THR A 90 -3.62 17.73 3.27
CA THR A 90 -3.81 18.19 1.88
C THR A 90 -5.21 17.92 1.35
N MET A 91 -5.80 16.76 1.69
CA MET A 91 -7.21 16.49 1.38
C MET A 91 -8.18 17.44 2.09
N TYR A 92 -7.89 17.81 3.34
CA TYR A 92 -8.68 18.79 4.05
C TYR A 92 -8.58 20.19 3.42
N ALA A 93 -7.36 20.63 3.12
CA ALA A 93 -7.11 21.91 2.45
C ALA A 93 -7.81 21.98 1.08
N LEU A 94 -7.85 20.88 0.33
CA LEU A 94 -8.62 20.80 -0.91
C LEU A 94 -10.12 21.01 -0.70
N ARG A 95 -10.68 20.47 0.39
CA ARG A 95 -12.12 20.58 0.71
C ARG A 95 -12.51 21.99 1.13
N THR A 96 -11.59 22.75 1.71
CA THR A 96 -11.84 24.12 2.17
C THR A 96 -11.51 25.16 1.12
N SER A 97 -10.62 24.86 0.17
CA SER A 97 -10.21 25.78 -0.89
C SER A 97 -11.36 26.14 -1.84
N PRO A 98 -11.70 27.44 -2.00
CA PRO A 98 -12.74 27.89 -2.93
C PRO A 98 -12.44 27.47 -4.38
N LYS A 99 -11.22 27.71 -4.86
CA LYS A 99 -10.79 27.37 -6.23
C LYS A 99 -10.92 25.88 -6.52
N ALA A 100 -10.55 25.03 -5.57
CA ALA A 100 -10.67 23.58 -5.73
C ALA A 100 -12.14 23.15 -5.82
N ARG A 101 -13.01 23.71 -4.97
CA ARG A 101 -14.46 23.42 -4.99
C ARG A 101 -15.17 23.94 -6.23
N ASP A 102 -14.73 25.08 -6.78
CA ASP A 102 -15.33 25.63 -8.00
C ASP A 102 -15.22 24.62 -9.15
N TYR A 103 -14.05 23.97 -9.26
CA TYR A 103 -13.77 22.95 -10.28
C TYR A 103 -14.28 21.55 -9.91
N LEU A 104 -13.93 21.00 -8.73
CA LEU A 104 -14.27 19.63 -8.32
C LEU A 104 -15.72 19.49 -7.83
N GLY A 105 -16.30 20.56 -7.31
CA GLY A 105 -17.58 20.56 -6.59
C GLY A 105 -17.43 20.21 -5.11
N ASP A 106 -18.57 19.92 -4.49
CA ASP A 106 -18.64 19.48 -3.10
C ASP A 106 -18.15 18.04 -2.94
N GLU A 107 -17.98 17.59 -1.69
CA GLU A 107 -17.68 16.20 -1.32
C GLU A 107 -16.41 15.64 -2.00
N ILE A 108 -15.26 16.25 -1.72
CA ILE A 108 -13.98 15.82 -2.31
C ILE A 108 -13.43 14.59 -1.57
N TYR A 109 -13.28 13.49 -2.31
CA TYR A 109 -12.71 12.22 -1.87
C TYR A 109 -11.56 11.79 -2.78
N PHE A 110 -10.87 10.71 -2.40
CA PHE A 110 -9.99 10.01 -3.32
C PHE A 110 -10.78 9.46 -4.50
N ALA A 111 -10.19 9.46 -5.69
CA ALA A 111 -10.84 8.90 -6.87
C ALA A 111 -11.12 7.38 -6.75
N HIS A 112 -10.25 6.67 -6.01
CA HIS A 112 -10.30 5.23 -5.83
C HIS A 112 -10.30 4.86 -4.35
N LYS A 113 -10.86 3.69 -4.00
CA LYS A 113 -10.85 3.16 -2.62
C LYS A 113 -9.43 2.91 -2.09
N MET A 114 -8.53 2.50 -2.98
CA MET A 114 -7.11 2.34 -2.70
C MET A 114 -6.36 3.37 -3.55
N PRO A 115 -6.19 4.62 -3.06
CA PRO A 115 -5.52 5.66 -3.83
C PRO A 115 -4.04 5.32 -3.95
N TRP A 116 -3.50 5.40 -5.17
CA TRP A 116 -2.07 5.25 -5.38
C TRP A 116 -1.39 6.62 -5.24
N ILE A 117 -0.55 6.76 -4.21
CA ILE A 117 0.18 8.00 -3.93
C ILE A 117 1.53 7.92 -4.63
N TRP A 118 1.67 8.64 -5.73
CA TRP A 118 2.93 8.74 -6.46
C TRP A 118 3.85 9.76 -5.80
N GLY A 119 5.16 9.58 -6.01
CA GLY A 119 6.19 10.51 -5.55
C GLY A 119 6.86 10.14 -4.22
N GLU A 120 7.71 11.06 -3.74
CA GLU A 120 8.51 10.93 -2.53
C GLU A 120 7.76 11.50 -1.33
N MET A 121 7.64 10.71 -0.28
CA MET A 121 7.23 11.21 1.03
C MET A 121 8.31 10.89 2.05
N ASN A 122 9.16 11.87 2.30
CA ASN A 122 10.29 11.76 3.20
C ASN A 122 10.24 12.90 4.22
N GLN A 123 9.32 12.78 5.17
CA GLN A 123 9.12 13.77 6.24
C GLN A 123 10.38 13.96 7.09
N LEU A 124 11.17 12.89 7.30
CA LEU A 124 12.41 12.95 8.08
C LEU A 124 13.45 13.90 7.43
N HIS A 125 13.66 13.76 6.13
CA HIS A 125 14.57 14.61 5.37
C HIS A 125 13.92 15.90 4.85
N GLY A 126 12.67 16.17 5.26
CA GLY A 126 11.96 17.40 4.90
C GLY A 126 11.63 17.52 3.42
N ARG A 127 11.49 16.41 2.68
CA ARG A 127 11.18 16.41 1.24
C ARG A 127 9.88 15.68 0.98
N ILE A 128 8.91 16.39 0.43
CA ILE A 128 7.59 15.88 0.10
C ILE A 128 7.29 16.32 -1.34
N ASP A 129 7.12 15.38 -2.25
CA ASP A 129 6.57 15.62 -3.59
C ASP A 129 5.61 14.47 -3.84
N ILE A 130 4.32 14.73 -3.63
CA ILE A 130 3.27 13.71 -3.75
C ILE A 130 2.23 14.15 -4.77
N GLN A 131 1.70 13.17 -5.49
CA GLN A 131 0.57 13.37 -6.38
C GLN A 131 -0.42 12.22 -6.29
N PHE A 132 -1.71 12.52 -6.31
CA PHE A 132 -2.76 11.52 -6.25
C PHE A 132 -4.08 12.02 -6.85
N GLU A 133 -4.90 11.07 -7.30
CA GLU A 133 -6.18 11.36 -7.94
C GLU A 133 -7.27 11.63 -6.91
N VAL A 134 -8.00 12.73 -7.13
CA VAL A 134 -9.12 13.18 -6.33
C VAL A 134 -10.38 13.30 -7.18
N LYS A 135 -11.54 13.10 -6.55
CA LYS A 135 -12.85 13.18 -7.17
C LYS A 135 -13.79 13.95 -6.26
N GLY A 136 -14.44 14.96 -6.82
CA GLY A 136 -15.59 15.63 -6.21
C GLY A 136 -16.89 15.27 -6.92
N LYS A 137 -17.95 15.97 -6.55
CA LYS A 137 -19.30 15.79 -7.11
C LYS A 137 -19.41 16.16 -8.58
N LYS A 138 -18.69 17.20 -9.03
CA LYS A 138 -18.72 17.69 -10.42
C LYS A 138 -17.69 16.96 -11.27
N ASN A 139 -16.42 17.06 -10.86
CA ASN A 139 -15.28 16.61 -11.65
C ASN A 139 -14.26 15.83 -10.81
N SER A 140 -13.24 15.31 -11.49
CA SER A 140 -12.08 14.63 -10.91
C SER A 140 -10.80 15.22 -11.48
N GLY A 141 -9.73 15.23 -10.70
CA GLY A 141 -8.41 15.72 -11.13
C GLY A 141 -7.29 15.05 -10.36
N THR A 142 -6.05 15.38 -10.71
CA THR A 142 -4.86 14.93 -10.00
C THR A 142 -4.32 16.09 -9.18
N MET A 143 -4.30 15.94 -7.86
CA MET A 143 -3.67 16.95 -7.01
C MET A 143 -2.19 16.64 -6.89
N ARG A 144 -1.36 17.70 -6.98
CA ARG A 144 0.07 17.66 -6.70
C ARG A 144 0.40 18.61 -5.56
N PHE A 145 1.18 18.10 -4.62
CA PHE A 145 1.67 18.84 -3.47
C PHE A 145 3.18 18.62 -3.31
N LYS A 146 3.92 19.73 -3.28
CA LYS A 146 5.36 19.76 -3.09
C LYS A 146 5.72 20.71 -1.96
N SER A 147 6.42 20.17 -0.97
CA SER A 147 6.92 20.93 0.17
C SER A 147 8.34 20.50 0.52
N PHE A 148 9.13 21.46 0.96
CA PHE A 148 10.52 21.30 1.31
C PHE A 148 10.82 21.99 2.64
N ARG A 149 11.74 21.41 3.41
CA ARG A 149 12.30 22.00 4.63
C ARG A 149 13.82 21.91 4.59
N ALA A 150 14.49 23.05 4.70
CA ALA A 150 15.95 23.15 4.63
C ALA A 150 16.67 22.52 5.83
N THR A 151 16.15 22.74 7.04
CA THR A 151 16.78 22.35 8.30
C THR A 151 15.91 21.35 9.05
N ARG A 152 16.49 20.41 9.81
CA ARG A 152 15.72 19.42 10.59
C ARG A 152 14.64 20.04 11.51
N MET A 153 14.91 21.23 12.04
CA MET A 153 14.00 22.00 12.92
C MET A 153 13.35 23.20 12.21
N GLY A 154 13.51 23.32 10.89
CA GLY A 154 12.89 24.40 10.13
C GLY A 154 11.39 24.16 9.89
N MET A 155 10.71 25.18 9.41
CA MET A 155 9.32 25.06 8.95
C MET A 155 9.28 24.42 7.56
N PHE A 156 8.17 23.73 7.27
CA PHE A 156 7.90 23.26 5.91
C PHE A 156 7.43 24.44 5.06
N GLU A 157 8.04 24.59 3.88
CA GLU A 157 7.67 25.58 2.88
C GLU A 157 6.98 24.87 1.73
N THR A 158 5.71 25.16 1.48
CA THR A 158 5.00 24.65 0.31
C THR A 158 5.46 25.40 -0.94
N THR A 159 6.09 24.67 -1.86
CA THR A 159 6.54 25.21 -3.15
C THR A 159 5.46 25.10 -4.22
N GLU A 160 4.67 24.02 -4.17
CA GLU A 160 3.65 23.77 -5.18
C GLU A 160 2.43 23.14 -4.53
N TRP A 161 1.26 23.72 -4.77
CA TRP A 161 -0.01 23.09 -4.46
C TRP A 161 -0.98 23.37 -5.59
N SER A 162 -1.23 22.35 -6.41
CA SER A 162 -2.01 22.52 -7.64
C SER A 162 -2.91 21.34 -7.93
N LEU A 163 -3.98 21.62 -8.68
CA LEU A 163 -4.91 20.62 -9.18
C LEU A 163 -4.83 20.58 -10.70
N GLU A 164 -4.41 19.42 -11.23
CA GLU A 164 -4.43 19.15 -12.66
C GLU A 164 -5.78 18.56 -13.06
N THR A 165 -6.44 19.25 -13.98
CA THR A 165 -7.69 18.86 -14.62
C THR A 165 -7.42 17.68 -15.57
N LYS A 166 -8.42 16.83 -15.82
CA LYS A 166 -8.35 15.79 -16.87
C LYS A 166 -7.97 16.33 -18.25
N ASP A 167 -8.28 17.59 -18.53
CA ASP A 167 -7.95 18.27 -19.78
C ASP A 167 -6.52 18.84 -19.80
N GLY A 168 -5.70 18.57 -18.77
CA GLY A 168 -4.31 19.03 -18.65
C GLY A 168 -4.15 20.47 -18.16
N THR A 169 -5.25 21.15 -17.81
CA THR A 169 -5.18 22.50 -17.24
C THR A 169 -4.80 22.42 -15.77
N LYS A 170 -3.70 23.10 -15.41
CA LYS A 170 -3.21 23.18 -14.03
C LYS A 170 -3.82 24.39 -13.33
N ILE A 171 -4.56 24.14 -12.26
CA ILE A 171 -5.14 25.16 -11.39
C ILE A 171 -4.22 25.31 -10.19
N ASP A 172 -3.61 26.48 -10.02
CA ASP A 172 -2.81 26.78 -8.85
C ASP A 172 -3.71 27.12 -7.66
N LEU A 173 -3.53 26.38 -6.56
CA LEU A 173 -4.31 26.53 -5.32
C LEU A 173 -3.55 27.33 -4.27
N LEU A 174 -2.28 27.64 -4.50
CA LEU A 174 -1.43 28.37 -3.58
C LEU A 174 -1.65 29.90 -3.75
N ASP A 175 -2.57 30.48 -2.98
CA ASP A 175 -2.85 31.94 -2.98
C ASP A 175 -1.87 32.73 -2.09
N GLY A 176 -0.57 32.43 -2.17
CA GLY A 176 0.50 33.15 -1.45
C GLY A 176 0.51 32.99 0.08
N SER A 177 -0.50 32.36 0.67
CA SER A 177 -0.52 31.91 2.07
C SER A 177 -0.58 30.39 2.08
N ASP A 178 0.42 29.77 2.71
CA ASP A 178 0.51 28.32 2.81
C ASP A 178 -0.58 27.81 3.80
N PRO A 179 -1.54 26.98 3.35
CA PRO A 179 -2.59 26.46 4.23
C PRO A 179 -2.04 25.57 5.36
N PHE A 180 -0.78 25.14 5.29
CA PHE A 180 -0.13 24.34 6.31
C PHE A 180 0.54 25.16 7.42
N GLN A 181 0.72 26.47 7.26
CA GLN A 181 1.23 27.31 8.35
C GLN A 181 0.21 27.46 9.49
N THR A 182 -1.08 27.50 9.19
CA THR A 182 -2.12 27.70 10.20
C THR A 182 -2.36 26.45 11.06
N ILE A 183 -2.19 25.25 10.49
CA ILE A 183 -2.40 23.98 11.20
C ILE A 183 -1.31 23.73 12.25
N GLU A 184 -0.10 24.27 12.05
CA GLU A 184 1.00 24.14 13.00
C GLU A 184 1.06 25.30 14.01
N ALA A 185 0.52 26.48 13.69
CA ALA A 185 0.40 27.59 14.65
C ALA A 185 -0.50 27.23 15.86
N ASP A 186 -1.51 26.37 15.68
CA ASP A 186 -2.33 25.85 16.79
C ASP A 186 -1.55 24.82 17.67
N LEU A 187 -0.42 24.29 17.17
CA LEU A 187 0.52 23.47 17.95
C LEU A 187 1.62 24.32 18.63
N GLU A 188 1.74 25.60 18.26
CA GLU A 188 2.62 26.59 18.86
C GLU A 188 1.99 27.32 20.05
N GLU A 189 0.87 26.82 20.62
CA GLU A 189 0.61 27.11 22.03
C GLU A 189 1.90 26.77 22.80
N PRO A 190 2.51 27.74 23.51
CA PRO A 190 3.75 27.48 24.20
C PRO A 190 3.48 26.34 25.17
N LYS A 191 4.12 25.19 24.94
CA LYS A 191 4.14 24.08 25.88
C LYS A 191 4.78 24.59 27.15
N VAL A 192 3.97 25.16 28.04
CA VAL A 192 4.37 25.52 29.38
C VAL A 192 4.77 24.20 30.01
N VAL A 193 6.07 24.01 30.17
CA VAL A 193 6.66 22.87 30.88
C VAL A 193 6.32 23.01 32.37
N GLY A 194 5.07 22.77 32.70
CA GLY A 194 4.53 22.64 34.04
C GLY A 194 3.89 21.25 34.15
N ARG A 195 4.14 20.58 35.28
CA ARG A 195 3.55 19.26 35.60
C ARG A 195 2.06 19.26 35.29
N GLY A 196 1.64 18.30 34.46
CA GLY A 196 0.28 17.76 34.31
C GLY A 196 -0.89 18.69 34.63
N SER A 197 -1.68 19.01 33.62
CA SER A 197 -2.96 19.73 33.63
C SER A 197 -4.11 19.04 34.41
N TYR A 198 -3.82 18.20 35.41
CA TYR A 198 -4.80 17.48 36.22
C TYR A 198 -4.87 17.93 37.69
N ALA A 199 -4.23 19.04 38.05
CA ALA A 199 -4.42 19.62 39.37
C ALA A 199 -5.66 20.52 39.35
N PRO A 200 -6.79 20.13 39.97
CA PRO A 200 -7.90 21.05 40.18
C PRO A 200 -7.39 22.19 41.06
N ASN A 201 -7.68 23.42 40.65
CA ASN A 201 -7.46 24.63 41.42
C ASN A 201 -8.35 24.63 42.67
N LEU A 202 -7.86 23.99 43.74
CA LEU A 202 -8.40 24.14 45.09
C LEU A 202 -7.91 25.48 45.66
N SER A 203 -8.60 26.56 45.31
CA SER A 203 -8.52 27.82 46.06
C SER A 203 -9.55 27.77 47.19
N GLY A 204 -9.05 27.63 48.42
CA GLY A 204 -9.69 28.09 49.64
C GLY A 204 -8.92 29.28 50.19
#